data_AF-A0A8T5F9X9-F1
#
_entry.id   AF-A0A8T5F9X9-F1
#
_cell.length_a   1.000
_cell.length_b   1.000
_cell.length_c   1.000
_cell.angle_alpha   90.00
_cell.angle_beta   90.00
_cell.angle_gamma   90.00
#
_symmetry.space_group_name_H-M   'P 1'
#
loop_
_entity.id
_entity.type
_entity.pdbx_description
1 polymer ?
#
loop_
_entity_poly.entity_id
_entity_poly.type
_entity_poly.pdbx_seq_one_letter_code
_entity_poly.pdbx_strand_id
1 'polypeptide(L)'
;MNVIIQKTSYKLKNYEKYLNRKEIEKFLGENNLKSNSKISDLKSHQINKLNKLTFSPSLQIDNKILPTWQGLLENGFENNTSARKESKYVTHGLHPYKGKFYPQLVKSLFNMSEIKPGSKILDPFCGSGTTTLEGHLNGYQTFGCDLNPLAVKISQVKVEILNLGPNKFQKIISKFLDTLNDKIDVQNPIENFSENCRDEIIRWFPAKVLTKLVFILRKIDDVDNAEIRQFLLVVLSSIIRNISQQDPTDLRIRKRKILINDAPVLELYKKTLDIQIKKIIKFFTIK
;
A
#
# COMPACT_ATOMS: atom_id res chain seq x y z
N MET A 1 -2.47 -2.76 -35.26
CA MET A 1 -1.26 -3.41 -34.69
C MET A 1 -1.65 -4.76 -34.11
N ASN A 2 -0.73 -5.72 -34.12
CA ASN A 2 -0.99 -7.04 -33.52
C ASN A 2 -0.61 -7.00 -32.03
N VAL A 3 -1.54 -7.37 -31.16
CA VAL A 3 -1.33 -7.34 -29.71
C VAL A 3 -1.58 -8.71 -29.12
N ILE A 4 -0.67 -9.19 -28.29
CA ILE A 4 -0.85 -10.39 -27.46
C ILE A 4 -0.92 -9.95 -26.00
N ILE A 5 -2.03 -10.24 -25.34
CA ILE A 5 -2.21 -10.03 -23.91
C ILE A 5 -1.46 -11.14 -23.16
N GLN A 6 -0.42 -10.77 -22.42
CA GLN A 6 0.36 -11.73 -21.64
C GLN A 6 -0.39 -12.14 -20.37
N LYS A 7 -0.35 -13.43 -20.05
CA LYS A 7 -1.00 -13.97 -18.85
C LYS A 7 -0.15 -13.69 -17.62
N THR A 8 -0.79 -13.63 -16.46
CA THR A 8 -0.07 -13.64 -15.18
C THR A 8 0.70 -14.95 -15.00
N SER A 9 1.87 -14.87 -14.36
CA SER A 9 2.67 -16.01 -13.90
C SER A 9 1.94 -16.88 -12.86
N TYR A 10 1.05 -16.28 -12.07
CA TYR A 10 0.21 -16.98 -11.10
C TYR A 10 -1.14 -17.40 -11.72
N LYS A 11 -1.72 -18.49 -11.20
CA LYS A 11 -3.03 -18.99 -11.62
C LYS A 11 -4.16 -18.08 -11.10
N LEU A 12 -4.96 -17.54 -12.02
CA LEU A 12 -6.17 -16.79 -11.69
C LEU A 12 -7.24 -17.71 -11.08
N LYS A 13 -7.92 -17.22 -10.04
CA LYS A 13 -9.14 -17.85 -9.51
C LYS A 13 -10.31 -17.70 -10.49
N ASN A 14 -11.36 -18.50 -10.35
CA ASN A 14 -12.49 -18.49 -11.29
C ASN A 14 -13.15 -17.10 -11.44
N TYR A 15 -13.36 -16.39 -10.32
CA TYR A 15 -13.89 -15.03 -10.38
C TYR A 15 -12.91 -14.04 -11.03
N GLU A 16 -11.60 -14.24 -10.92
CA GLU A 16 -10.58 -13.37 -11.54
C GLU A 16 -10.52 -13.60 -13.05
N LYS A 17 -10.69 -14.84 -13.50
CA LYS A 17 -10.86 -15.15 -14.92
C LYS A 17 -12.12 -14.47 -15.48
N TYR A 18 -13.21 -14.48 -14.70
CA TYR A 18 -14.44 -13.78 -15.06
C TYR A 18 -14.23 -12.26 -15.17
N LEU A 19 -13.62 -11.64 -14.16
CA LEU A 19 -13.30 -10.20 -14.15
C LEU A 19 -12.39 -9.83 -15.33
N ASN A 20 -11.30 -10.59 -15.53
CA ASN A 20 -10.38 -10.36 -16.65
C ASN A 20 -11.08 -10.44 -18.00
N ARG A 21 -11.96 -11.43 -18.21
CA ARG A 21 -12.75 -11.55 -19.43
C ARG A 21 -13.65 -10.33 -19.62
N LYS A 22 -14.35 -9.91 -18.56
CA LYS A 22 -15.26 -8.75 -18.61
C LYS A 22 -14.53 -7.44 -18.88
N GLU A 23 -13.33 -7.24 -18.32
CA GLU A 23 -12.49 -6.08 -18.65
C GLU A 23 -12.09 -6.06 -20.14
N ILE A 24 -11.67 -7.20 -20.69
CA ILE A 24 -11.27 -7.29 -22.10
C ILE A 24 -12.49 -7.05 -23.01
N GLU A 25 -13.63 -7.69 -22.73
CA GLU A 25 -14.91 -7.46 -23.43
C GLU A 25 -15.27 -5.97 -23.40
N LYS A 26 -15.09 -5.31 -22.25
CA LYS A 26 -15.42 -3.89 -22.11
C LYS A 26 -14.49 -2.98 -22.91
N PHE A 27 -13.20 -3.29 -22.97
CA PHE A 27 -12.22 -2.48 -23.69
C PHE A 27 -12.26 -2.67 -25.21
N LEU A 28 -12.58 -3.88 -25.68
CA LEU A 28 -12.49 -4.25 -27.09
C LEU A 28 -13.84 -4.56 -27.76
N GLY A 29 -14.91 -4.73 -27.01
CA GLY A 29 -16.19 -5.27 -27.49
C GLY A 29 -16.23 -6.81 -27.48
N GLU A 30 -17.42 -7.38 -27.35
CA GLU A 30 -17.64 -8.83 -27.16
C GLU A 30 -17.11 -9.69 -28.32
N ASN A 31 -17.10 -9.16 -29.54
CA ASN A 31 -16.78 -9.90 -30.76
C ASN A 31 -15.28 -10.15 -31.00
N ASN A 32 -14.39 -9.54 -30.21
CA ASN A 32 -12.93 -9.56 -30.47
C ASN A 32 -12.15 -10.62 -29.67
N LEU A 33 -12.82 -11.40 -28.81
CA LEU A 33 -12.21 -12.50 -28.06
C LEU A 33 -12.26 -13.81 -28.86
N LYS A 34 -11.37 -13.98 -29.84
CA LYS A 34 -11.08 -15.32 -30.38
C LYS A 34 -10.08 -16.04 -29.47
N SER A 35 -10.20 -17.36 -29.38
CA SER A 35 -9.67 -18.30 -28.36
C SER A 35 -8.20 -18.20 -27.93
N ASN A 36 -7.38 -17.40 -28.60
CA ASN A 36 -5.98 -17.15 -28.25
C ASN A 36 -5.84 -15.65 -28.03
N SER A 37 -5.29 -15.22 -26.89
CA SER A 37 -5.11 -13.83 -26.43
C SER A 37 -4.35 -12.86 -27.37
N LYS A 38 -4.19 -13.23 -28.64
CA LYS A 38 -3.74 -12.45 -29.79
C LYS A 38 -4.93 -11.77 -30.46
N ILE A 39 -4.88 -10.46 -30.58
CA ILE A 39 -5.88 -9.61 -31.22
C ILE A 39 -5.18 -8.82 -32.33
N SER A 40 -5.73 -8.85 -33.53
CA SER A 40 -5.23 -8.10 -34.69
C SER A 40 -5.95 -6.77 -34.87
N ASP A 41 -5.37 -5.89 -35.69
CA ASP A 41 -6.03 -4.68 -36.21
C ASP A 41 -6.52 -3.68 -35.17
N LEU A 42 -5.90 -3.69 -33.97
CA LEU A 42 -6.21 -2.69 -32.94
C LEU A 42 -5.66 -1.31 -33.31
N LYS A 43 -6.49 -0.29 -33.08
CA LYS A 43 -6.16 1.13 -33.14
C LYS A 43 -5.45 1.55 -31.84
N SER A 44 -4.61 2.58 -31.90
CA SER A 44 -3.80 3.05 -30.76
C SER A 44 -4.62 3.35 -29.50
N HIS A 45 -5.82 3.92 -29.65
CA HIS A 45 -6.69 4.21 -28.50
C HIS A 45 -7.22 2.94 -27.79
N GLN A 46 -7.38 1.82 -28.51
CA GLN A 46 -7.77 0.54 -27.92
C GLN A 46 -6.61 -0.09 -27.14
N ILE A 47 -5.39 0.02 -27.67
CA ILE A 47 -4.16 -0.42 -26.99
C ILE A 47 -3.97 0.34 -25.67
N ASN A 48 -4.21 1.67 -25.67
CA ASN A 48 -4.16 2.49 -24.46
C ASN A 48 -5.16 2.02 -23.39
N LYS A 49 -6.32 1.47 -23.77
CA LYS A 49 -7.24 0.83 -22.82
C LYS A 49 -6.66 -0.47 -22.28
N LEU A 50 -6.07 -1.31 -23.14
CA LEU A 50 -5.45 -2.58 -22.72
C LEU A 50 -4.29 -2.38 -21.74
N ASN A 51 -3.56 -1.26 -21.82
CA ASN A 51 -2.54 -0.90 -20.83
C ASN A 51 -3.09 -0.77 -19.40
N LYS A 52 -4.41 -0.66 -19.22
CA LYS A 52 -5.07 -0.57 -17.91
C LYS A 52 -5.50 -1.92 -17.35
N LEU A 53 -5.37 -3.03 -18.09
CA LEU A 53 -5.84 -4.35 -17.67
C LEU A 53 -5.28 -4.76 -16.30
N THR A 54 -6.16 -5.31 -15.46
CA THR A 54 -5.82 -5.70 -14.09
C THR A 54 -5.03 -7.00 -14.02
N PHE A 55 -5.40 -8.00 -14.81
CA PHE A 55 -4.84 -9.36 -14.70
C PHE A 55 -3.91 -9.69 -15.87
N SER A 56 -3.17 -8.69 -16.34
CA SER A 56 -2.23 -8.84 -17.45
C SER A 56 -1.02 -7.95 -17.17
N PRO A 57 0.17 -8.51 -16.85
CA PRO A 57 1.33 -7.71 -16.45
C PRO A 57 1.98 -6.97 -17.64
N SER A 58 1.76 -7.45 -18.86
CA SER A 58 2.37 -6.85 -20.06
C SER A 58 1.54 -7.14 -21.31
N LEU A 59 1.77 -6.35 -22.34
CA LEU A 59 1.27 -6.56 -23.69
C LEU A 59 2.47 -6.77 -24.61
N GLN A 60 2.40 -7.76 -25.48
CA GLN A 60 3.30 -7.84 -26.62
C GLN A 60 2.65 -7.13 -27.80
N ILE A 61 3.26 -6.04 -28.25
CA ILE A 61 2.81 -5.27 -29.42
C ILE A 61 3.83 -5.51 -30.51
N ASP A 62 3.38 -6.19 -31.57
CA ASP A 62 4.22 -6.73 -32.63
C ASP A 62 5.37 -7.58 -32.03
N ASN A 63 6.61 -7.08 -32.01
CA ASN A 63 7.79 -7.79 -31.47
C ASN A 63 8.31 -7.23 -30.13
N LYS A 64 7.62 -6.28 -29.51
CA LYS A 64 8.04 -5.66 -28.24
C LYS A 64 7.09 -6.02 -27.11
N ILE A 65 7.64 -6.40 -25.96
CA ILE A 65 6.88 -6.61 -24.72
C ILE A 65 6.95 -5.33 -23.89
N LEU A 66 5.79 -4.73 -23.61
CA LEU A 66 5.65 -3.53 -22.80
C LEU A 66 4.82 -3.85 -21.56
N PRO A 67 5.20 -3.37 -20.37
CA PRO A 67 4.42 -3.59 -19.16
C PRO A 67 3.10 -2.80 -19.22
N THR A 68 2.04 -3.38 -18.66
CA THR A 68 0.81 -2.62 -18.38
C THR A 68 1.02 -1.71 -17.17
N TRP A 69 0.09 -0.78 -16.93
CA TRP A 69 0.10 0.02 -15.71
C TRP A 69 0.08 -0.86 -14.45
N GLN A 70 -0.75 -1.91 -14.44
CA GLN A 70 -0.77 -2.83 -13.31
C GLN A 70 0.55 -3.60 -13.17
N GLY A 71 1.15 -4.01 -14.29
CA GLY A 71 2.47 -4.64 -14.31
C GLY A 71 3.56 -3.76 -13.71
N LEU A 72 3.57 -2.46 -14.03
CA LEU A 72 4.48 -1.48 -13.46
C LEU A 72 4.25 -1.30 -11.96
N LEU A 73 3.00 -1.16 -11.52
CA LEU A 73 2.68 -1.01 -10.10
C LEU A 73 3.17 -2.22 -9.27
N GLU A 74 2.95 -3.44 -9.77
CA GLU A 74 3.32 -4.67 -9.08
C GLU A 74 4.83 -4.95 -9.17
N ASN A 75 5.39 -4.92 -10.37
CA ASN A 75 6.72 -5.45 -10.68
C ASN A 75 7.76 -4.36 -11.00
N GLY A 76 7.35 -3.13 -11.30
CA GLY A 76 8.25 -2.07 -11.79
C GLY A 76 8.64 -2.33 -13.24
N PHE A 77 9.80 -1.82 -13.66
CA PHE A 77 10.34 -2.09 -15.00
C PHE A 77 11.03 -3.46 -15.13
N GLU A 78 11.15 -4.21 -14.04
CA GLU A 78 11.73 -5.55 -14.09
C GLU A 78 10.74 -6.54 -14.73
N ASN A 79 11.21 -7.31 -15.72
CA ASN A 79 10.41 -8.35 -16.38
C ASN A 79 10.24 -9.64 -15.56
N ASN A 80 10.64 -9.64 -14.28
CA ASN A 80 10.53 -10.80 -13.40
C ASN A 80 9.17 -10.84 -12.71
N THR A 81 8.18 -11.44 -13.38
CA THR A 81 6.86 -11.66 -12.78
C THR A 81 6.93 -12.76 -11.71
N SER A 82 6.61 -12.41 -10.47
CA SER A 82 6.56 -13.35 -9.34
C SER A 82 5.53 -14.45 -9.55
N ALA A 83 5.82 -15.69 -9.15
CA ALA A 83 4.84 -16.78 -9.12
C ALA A 83 3.69 -16.55 -8.11
N ARG A 84 3.80 -15.52 -7.25
CA ARG A 84 2.77 -15.12 -6.29
C ARG A 84 2.21 -13.75 -6.66
N LYS A 85 0.90 -13.61 -6.54
CA LYS A 85 0.20 -12.33 -6.69
C LYS A 85 0.66 -11.32 -5.66
N GLU A 86 1.09 -10.16 -6.13
CA GLU A 86 1.44 -9.03 -5.27
C GLU A 86 0.18 -8.23 -4.94
N SER A 87 -0.23 -8.19 -3.67
CA SER A 87 -1.43 -7.46 -3.19
C SER A 87 -1.09 -6.31 -2.25
N LYS A 88 0.20 -6.05 -2.09
CA LYS A 88 0.80 -5.04 -1.21
C LYS A 88 1.69 -4.09 -2.02
N TYR A 89 1.51 -4.00 -3.34
CA TYR A 89 2.24 -3.07 -4.20
C TYR A 89 2.02 -1.62 -3.77
N VAL A 90 2.97 -0.75 -4.13
CA VAL A 90 3.00 0.66 -3.71
C VAL A 90 2.75 0.76 -2.20
N THR A 91 1.68 1.42 -1.75
CA THR A 91 1.37 1.66 -0.33
C THR A 91 0.24 0.77 0.19
N HIS A 92 -0.28 -0.19 -0.59
CA HIS A 92 -1.29 -1.17 -0.10
C HIS A 92 -0.82 -1.99 1.09
N GLY A 93 0.49 -2.18 1.18
CA GLY A 93 1.19 -2.89 2.26
C GLY A 93 1.62 -2.02 3.44
N LEU A 94 1.23 -0.75 3.50
CA LEU A 94 1.72 0.21 4.50
C LEU A 94 1.40 -0.19 5.95
N HIS A 95 0.20 -0.73 6.18
CA HIS A 95 -0.26 -1.14 7.51
C HIS A 95 -1.05 -2.45 7.43
N PRO A 96 -0.86 -3.40 8.38
CA PRO A 96 -1.72 -4.55 8.49
C PRO A 96 -3.12 -4.11 8.94
N TYR A 97 -4.09 -4.13 8.03
CA TYR A 97 -5.50 -3.88 8.33
C TYR A 97 -6.31 -5.11 7.89
N LYS A 98 -7.14 -5.63 8.80
CA LYS A 98 -7.91 -6.87 8.59
C LYS A 98 -9.24 -6.54 7.89
N GLY A 99 -9.82 -7.52 7.19
CA GLY A 99 -11.11 -7.33 6.51
C GLY A 99 -11.06 -6.46 5.25
N LYS A 100 -9.89 -6.28 4.62
CA LYS A 100 -9.76 -5.54 3.35
C LYS A 100 -9.96 -6.44 2.13
N PHE A 101 -10.59 -5.93 1.08
CA PHE A 101 -10.53 -6.54 -0.25
C PHE A 101 -9.14 -6.35 -0.88
N TYR A 102 -8.82 -7.22 -1.84
CA TYR A 102 -7.55 -7.17 -2.57
C TYR A 102 -7.59 -6.07 -3.65
N PRO A 103 -6.48 -5.36 -3.91
CA PRO A 103 -6.48 -4.16 -4.77
C PRO A 103 -6.99 -4.39 -6.20
N GLN A 104 -6.61 -5.51 -6.80
CA GLN A 104 -6.99 -5.85 -8.17
C GLN A 104 -8.52 -5.97 -8.36
N LEU A 105 -9.29 -6.29 -7.30
CA LEU A 105 -10.75 -6.26 -7.41
C LEU A 105 -11.23 -4.86 -7.78
N VAL A 106 -10.80 -3.86 -7.01
CA VAL A 106 -11.19 -2.46 -7.21
C VAL A 106 -10.75 -1.97 -8.58
N LYS A 107 -9.50 -2.27 -8.96
CA LYS A 107 -8.95 -1.91 -10.26
C LYS A 107 -9.83 -2.43 -11.40
N SER A 108 -10.23 -3.70 -11.34
CA SER A 108 -11.09 -4.30 -12.37
C SER A 108 -12.47 -3.67 -12.40
N LEU A 109 -13.05 -3.33 -11.23
CA LEU A 109 -14.32 -2.64 -11.14
C LEU A 109 -14.24 -1.24 -11.77
N PHE A 110 -13.22 -0.44 -11.43
CA PHE A 110 -13.02 0.87 -12.06
C PHE A 110 -12.87 0.79 -13.57
N ASN A 111 -12.14 -0.20 -14.08
CA ASN A 111 -11.97 -0.42 -15.51
C ASN A 111 -13.31 -0.74 -16.19
N MET A 112 -14.20 -1.48 -15.53
CA MET A 112 -15.53 -1.83 -16.05
C MET A 112 -16.56 -0.71 -15.92
N SER A 113 -16.39 0.22 -14.97
CA SER A 113 -17.36 1.28 -14.66
C SER A 113 -17.32 2.50 -15.61
N GLU A 114 -16.45 2.54 -16.61
CA GLU A 114 -16.34 3.64 -17.60
C GLU A 114 -16.21 5.05 -17.01
N ILE A 115 -15.61 5.13 -15.82
CA ILE A 115 -15.43 6.38 -15.12
C ILE A 115 -14.42 7.24 -15.91
N LYS A 116 -14.78 8.49 -16.18
CA LYS A 116 -13.91 9.42 -16.90
C LYS A 116 -12.66 9.72 -16.06
N PRO A 117 -11.46 9.82 -16.66
CA PRO A 117 -10.26 10.27 -15.94
C PRO A 117 -10.52 11.59 -15.20
N GLY A 118 -9.95 11.74 -14.00
CA GLY A 118 -10.16 12.92 -13.15
C GLY A 118 -11.50 12.97 -12.41
N SER A 119 -12.41 12.01 -12.61
CA SER A 119 -13.67 11.95 -11.86
C SER A 119 -13.43 11.79 -10.36
N LYS A 120 -14.45 12.17 -9.57
CA LYS A 120 -14.46 12.04 -8.11
C LYS A 120 -15.03 10.68 -7.70
N ILE A 121 -14.34 9.97 -6.82
CA ILE A 121 -14.75 8.70 -6.23
C ILE A 121 -14.91 8.90 -4.73
N LEU A 122 -16.05 8.49 -4.19
CA LEU A 122 -16.29 8.45 -2.74
C LEU A 122 -16.40 7.00 -2.28
N ASP A 123 -15.62 6.64 -1.26
CA ASP A 123 -15.81 5.42 -0.49
C ASP A 123 -16.28 5.79 0.93
N PRO A 124 -17.59 5.66 1.25
CA PRO A 124 -18.13 6.09 2.54
C PRO A 124 -17.78 5.15 3.71
N PHE A 125 -17.13 4.01 3.43
CA PHE A 125 -16.67 3.04 4.42
C PHE A 125 -15.25 2.57 4.06
N CYS A 126 -14.35 3.52 3.88
CA CYS A 126 -13.10 3.28 3.18
C CYS A 126 -12.13 2.35 3.93
N GLY A 127 -12.33 2.16 5.24
CA GLY A 127 -11.39 1.47 6.10
C GLY A 127 -9.97 2.01 5.89
N SER A 128 -9.01 1.10 5.69
CA SER A 128 -7.62 1.48 5.40
C SER A 128 -7.36 2.02 3.98
N GLY A 129 -8.38 2.26 3.16
CA GLY A 129 -8.25 3.01 1.90
C GLY A 129 -7.79 2.20 0.69
N THR A 130 -8.27 0.97 0.49
CA THR A 130 -7.94 0.23 -0.76
C THR A 130 -8.57 0.92 -1.98
N THR A 131 -9.84 1.34 -1.89
CA THR A 131 -10.55 2.07 -2.97
C THR A 131 -9.93 3.42 -3.27
N THR A 132 -9.63 4.19 -2.23
CA THR A 132 -9.06 5.54 -2.35
C THR A 132 -7.67 5.52 -2.95
N LEU A 133 -6.83 4.54 -2.55
CA LEU A 133 -5.51 4.36 -3.15
C LEU A 133 -5.61 3.90 -4.61
N GLU A 134 -6.41 2.87 -4.90
CA GLU A 134 -6.58 2.43 -6.29
C GLU A 134 -7.14 3.53 -7.18
N GLY A 135 -8.06 4.34 -6.67
CA GLY A 135 -8.59 5.43 -7.47
C GLY A 135 -7.53 6.49 -7.76
N HIS A 136 -6.72 6.84 -6.76
CA HIS A 136 -5.59 7.76 -6.93
C HIS A 136 -4.58 7.24 -7.96
N LEU A 137 -4.19 5.96 -7.88
CA LEU A 137 -3.28 5.32 -8.82
C LEU A 137 -3.81 5.28 -10.26
N ASN A 138 -5.12 5.47 -10.45
CA ASN A 138 -5.77 5.49 -11.76
C ASN A 138 -6.17 6.90 -12.22
N GLY A 139 -5.67 7.94 -11.55
CA GLY A 139 -5.89 9.34 -11.93
C GLY A 139 -7.26 9.87 -11.57
N TYR A 140 -7.94 9.29 -10.59
CA TYR A 140 -9.18 9.82 -10.04
C TYR A 140 -8.91 10.68 -8.79
N GLN A 141 -9.82 11.61 -8.52
CA GLN A 141 -9.89 12.30 -7.23
C GLN A 141 -10.63 11.42 -6.25
N THR A 142 -10.01 11.04 -5.14
CA THR A 142 -10.62 10.09 -4.20
C THR A 142 -10.91 10.74 -2.84
N PHE A 143 -12.06 10.36 -2.29
CA PHE A 143 -12.54 10.78 -0.98
C PHE A 143 -12.95 9.53 -0.21
N GLY A 144 -12.62 9.48 1.08
CA GLY A 144 -12.93 8.36 1.94
C GLY A 144 -13.46 8.83 3.28
N CYS A 145 -14.45 8.12 3.82
CA CYS A 145 -14.93 8.30 5.18
C CYS A 145 -14.90 6.94 5.90
N ASP A 146 -14.59 6.97 7.19
CA ASP A 146 -14.70 5.80 8.06
C ASP A 146 -14.83 6.27 9.53
N LEU A 147 -15.50 5.47 10.36
CA LEU A 147 -15.65 5.77 11.78
C LEU A 147 -14.33 5.60 12.55
N ASN A 148 -13.46 4.70 12.09
CA ASN A 148 -12.20 4.41 12.76
C ASN A 148 -11.13 5.46 12.39
N PRO A 149 -10.68 6.31 13.33
CA PRO A 149 -9.70 7.37 13.03
C PRO A 149 -8.36 6.82 12.56
N LEU A 150 -7.93 5.65 13.04
CA LEU A 150 -6.70 5.01 12.55
C LEU A 150 -6.87 4.54 11.10
N ALA A 151 -8.05 4.02 10.74
CA ALA A 151 -8.33 3.56 9.39
C ALA A 151 -8.30 4.74 8.40
N VAL A 152 -8.96 5.85 8.75
CA VAL A 152 -8.90 7.13 8.01
C VAL A 152 -7.45 7.58 7.86
N LYS A 153 -6.66 7.53 8.95
CA LYS A 153 -5.26 7.96 8.90
C LYS A 153 -4.40 7.13 7.96
N ILE A 154 -4.56 5.81 8.00
CA ILE A 154 -3.87 4.90 7.08
C ILE A 154 -4.28 5.18 5.63
N SER A 155 -5.59 5.36 5.37
CA SER A 155 -6.15 5.66 4.06
C SER A 155 -5.54 6.95 3.47
N GLN A 156 -5.50 8.01 4.28
CA GLN A 156 -4.95 9.31 3.90
C GLN A 156 -3.46 9.23 3.56
N VAL A 157 -2.65 8.66 4.46
CA VAL A 157 -1.20 8.56 4.29
C VAL A 157 -0.81 7.74 3.06
N LYS A 158 -1.55 6.66 2.76
CA LYS A 158 -1.30 5.83 1.57
C LYS A 158 -1.31 6.63 0.27
N VAL A 159 -2.11 7.69 0.21
CA VAL A 159 -2.26 8.56 -0.96
C VAL A 159 -1.32 9.76 -0.88
N GLU A 160 -1.31 10.50 0.24
CA GLU A 160 -0.57 11.75 0.38
C GLU A 160 0.94 11.59 0.17
N ILE A 161 1.52 10.49 0.68
CA ILE A 161 2.97 10.25 0.57
C ILE A 161 3.43 10.12 -0.90
N LEU A 162 2.53 9.71 -1.80
CA LEU A 162 2.81 9.54 -3.23
C LEU A 162 2.82 10.87 -4.01
N ASN A 163 2.45 11.98 -3.36
CA ASN A 163 2.40 13.32 -3.97
C ASN A 163 3.62 14.19 -3.62
N LEU A 164 4.45 13.82 -2.64
CA LEU A 164 5.59 14.63 -2.19
C LEU A 164 6.76 14.70 -3.18
N GLY A 165 6.85 13.75 -4.11
CA GLY A 165 7.95 13.62 -5.07
C GLY A 165 9.23 12.98 -4.47
N PRO A 166 10.07 12.36 -5.32
CA PRO A 166 11.19 11.53 -4.86
C PRO A 166 12.24 12.29 -4.06
N ASN A 167 12.67 13.47 -4.54
CA ASN A 167 13.78 14.21 -3.93
C ASN A 167 13.46 14.69 -2.52
N LYS A 168 12.25 15.25 -2.32
CA LYS A 168 11.79 15.73 -1.01
C LYS A 168 11.62 14.56 -0.04
N PHE A 169 11.00 13.47 -0.49
CA PHE A 169 10.81 12.27 0.31
C PHE A 169 12.16 11.69 0.77
N GLN A 170 13.07 11.41 -0.16
CA GLN A 170 14.37 10.80 0.14
C GLN A 170 15.21 11.67 1.09
N LYS A 171 15.28 12.99 0.85
CA LYS A 171 16.06 13.92 1.68
C LYS A 171 15.61 13.96 3.13
N ILE A 172 14.30 13.97 3.38
CA ILE A 172 13.76 14.05 4.75
C ILE A 172 13.87 12.68 5.43
N ILE A 173 13.58 11.60 4.70
CA ILE A 173 13.69 10.23 5.22
C ILE A 173 15.14 9.87 5.58
N SER A 174 16.13 10.23 4.76
CA SER A 174 17.54 9.95 5.07
C SER A 174 17.96 10.62 6.39
N LYS A 175 17.65 11.92 6.54
CA LYS A 175 17.87 12.66 7.78
C LYS A 175 17.20 12.00 8.98
N PHE A 176 15.93 11.59 8.83
CA PHE A 176 15.21 10.90 9.91
C PHE A 176 15.89 9.58 10.29
N LEU A 177 16.30 8.77 9.31
CA LEU A 177 16.99 7.49 9.56
C LEU A 177 18.30 7.69 10.34
N ASP A 178 19.04 8.76 10.05
CA ASP A 178 20.27 9.10 10.77
C ASP A 178 19.99 9.34 12.26
N THR A 179 18.90 10.05 12.60
CA THR A 179 18.52 10.29 14.01
C THR A 179 18.17 9.03 14.79
N LEU A 180 17.81 7.92 14.11
CA LEU A 180 17.53 6.63 14.75
C LEU A 180 18.80 5.88 15.16
N ASN A 181 19.99 6.42 14.89
CA ASN A 181 21.27 5.89 15.35
C ASN A 181 21.77 6.58 16.63
N ASP A 182 21.07 7.63 17.08
CA ASP A 182 21.37 8.31 18.34
C ASP A 182 21.21 7.36 19.54
N LYS A 183 21.88 7.68 20.64
CA LYS A 183 21.68 6.98 21.92
C LYS A 183 20.24 7.21 22.39
N ILE A 184 19.62 6.14 22.87
CA ILE A 184 18.30 6.22 23.49
C ILE A 184 18.47 6.87 24.86
N ASP A 185 18.05 8.13 24.95
CA ASP A 185 18.01 8.90 26.20
C ASP A 185 16.57 9.32 26.50
N VAL A 186 15.84 8.44 27.18
CA VAL A 186 14.44 8.66 27.56
C VAL A 186 14.25 8.27 29.02
N GLN A 187 14.11 9.30 29.86
CA GLN A 187 13.68 9.17 31.25
C GLN A 187 12.17 9.26 31.34
N ASN A 188 11.56 8.51 32.26
CA ASN A 188 10.12 8.48 32.52
C ASN A 188 9.24 8.47 31.25
N PRO A 189 9.36 7.45 30.38
CA PRO A 189 8.71 7.44 29.06
C PRO A 189 7.18 7.61 29.15
N ILE A 190 6.55 7.23 30.26
CA ILE A 190 5.11 7.35 30.44
C ILE A 190 4.61 8.81 30.47
N GLU A 191 5.47 9.77 30.82
CA GLU A 191 5.13 11.19 30.86
C GLU A 191 4.89 11.78 29.46
N ASN A 192 5.34 11.08 28.40
CA ASN A 192 5.06 11.45 27.01
C ASN A 192 3.58 11.21 26.61
N PHE A 193 2.79 10.58 27.48
CA PHE A 193 1.38 10.29 27.24
C PHE A 193 0.49 11.07 28.20
N SER A 194 -0.71 11.42 27.74
CA SER A 194 -1.72 12.11 28.54
C SER A 194 -2.13 11.27 29.75
N GLU A 195 -2.37 11.92 30.89
CA GLU A 195 -2.64 11.24 32.16
C GLU A 195 -3.78 10.21 32.07
N ASN A 196 -4.84 10.57 31.34
CA ASN A 196 -6.03 9.73 31.15
C ASN A 196 -5.79 8.41 30.39
N CYS A 197 -4.62 8.21 29.76
CA CYS A 197 -4.31 6.96 29.06
C CYS A 197 -3.09 6.21 29.62
N ARG A 198 -2.41 6.77 30.64
CA ARG A 198 -1.16 6.18 31.18
C ARG A 198 -1.37 4.75 31.70
N ASP A 199 -2.45 4.49 32.42
CA ASP A 199 -2.76 3.16 32.96
C ASP A 199 -2.92 2.11 31.85
N GLU A 200 -3.62 2.48 30.78
CA GLU A 200 -3.82 1.60 29.63
C GLU A 200 -2.50 1.37 28.88
N ILE A 201 -1.67 2.41 28.72
CA ILE A 201 -0.35 2.30 28.10
C ILE A 201 0.55 1.35 28.91
N ILE A 202 0.65 1.51 30.24
CA ILE A 202 1.45 0.62 31.10
C ILE A 202 0.93 -0.81 31.03
N ARG A 203 -0.39 -1.01 30.95
CA ARG A 203 -1.01 -2.34 30.87
C ARG A 203 -0.61 -3.11 29.60
N TRP A 204 -0.35 -2.41 28.50
CA TRP A 204 -0.06 -3.00 27.19
C TRP A 204 1.42 -2.98 26.81
N PHE A 205 2.26 -2.14 27.41
CA PHE A 205 3.65 -1.99 27.00
C PHE A 205 4.61 -2.04 28.20
N PRO A 206 5.59 -2.96 28.20
CA PRO A 206 6.66 -2.97 29.19
C PRO A 206 7.48 -1.67 29.17
N ALA A 207 8.04 -1.28 30.31
CA ALA A 207 8.85 -0.06 30.42
C ALA A 207 9.98 0.02 29.37
N LYS A 208 10.71 -1.08 29.12
CA LYS A 208 11.78 -1.14 28.10
C LYS A 208 11.25 -0.88 26.68
N VAL A 209 10.04 -1.35 26.38
CA VAL A 209 9.37 -1.09 25.10
C VAL A 209 8.95 0.39 25.02
N LEU A 210 8.39 0.94 26.11
CA LEU A 210 7.98 2.34 26.17
C LEU A 210 9.15 3.29 25.95
N THR A 211 10.30 3.07 26.59
CA THR A 211 11.52 3.86 26.38
C THR A 211 11.89 3.93 24.90
N LYS A 212 11.90 2.79 24.20
CA LYS A 212 12.22 2.71 22.76
C LYS A 212 11.13 3.35 21.88
N LEU A 213 9.86 3.17 22.24
CA LEU A 213 8.72 3.72 21.51
C LEU A 213 8.71 5.25 21.58
N VAL A 214 8.89 5.80 22.78
CA VAL A 214 8.93 7.24 23.04
C VAL A 214 10.14 7.88 22.36
N PHE A 215 11.30 7.21 22.36
CA PHE A 215 12.45 7.67 21.57
C PHE A 215 12.09 7.87 20.10
N ILE A 216 11.43 6.90 19.46
CA ILE A 216 11.01 7.01 18.06
C ILE A 216 9.95 8.12 17.91
N LEU A 217 8.96 8.20 18.80
CA LEU A 217 7.91 9.24 18.75
C LEU A 217 8.52 10.64 18.77
N ARG A 218 9.47 10.92 19.69
CA ARG A 218 10.17 12.20 19.76
C ARG A 218 10.91 12.53 18.46
N LYS A 219 11.64 11.56 17.88
CA LYS A 219 12.30 11.75 16.58
C LYS A 219 11.32 12.03 15.44
N ILE A 220 10.12 11.44 15.50
CA ILE A 220 9.06 11.69 14.51
C ILE A 220 8.47 13.09 14.71
N ASP A 221 8.28 13.54 15.95
CA ASP A 221 7.76 14.87 16.28
C ASP A 221 8.69 15.99 15.77
N ASP A 222 10.01 15.75 15.79
CA ASP A 222 11.02 16.66 15.24
C ASP A 222 10.99 16.78 13.69
N VAL A 223 10.20 15.97 12.99
CA VAL A 223 10.08 16.04 11.53
C VAL A 223 9.09 17.13 11.13
N ASP A 224 9.59 18.24 10.57
CA ASP A 224 8.78 19.39 10.17
C ASP A 224 7.66 19.04 9.17
N ASN A 225 7.98 18.24 8.14
CA ASN A 225 7.03 17.94 7.08
C ASN A 225 5.89 17.04 7.57
N ALA A 226 4.68 17.59 7.57
CA ALA A 226 3.51 16.92 8.11
C ALA A 226 3.22 15.57 7.42
N GLU A 227 3.25 15.50 6.10
CA GLU A 227 2.93 14.27 5.37
C GLU A 227 3.92 13.14 5.69
N ILE A 228 5.23 13.44 5.79
CA ILE A 228 6.25 12.47 6.20
C ILE A 228 6.09 12.10 7.67
N ARG A 229 5.84 13.07 8.56
CA ARG A 229 5.56 12.79 9.98
C ARG A 229 4.41 11.80 10.14
N GLN A 230 3.30 12.01 9.41
CA GLN A 230 2.16 11.10 9.42
C GLN A 230 2.48 9.72 8.83
N PHE A 231 3.28 9.68 7.75
CA PHE A 231 3.80 8.42 7.21
C PHE A 231 4.60 7.64 8.25
N LEU A 232 5.53 8.29 8.94
CA LEU A 232 6.37 7.67 9.96
C LEU A 232 5.54 7.15 11.16
N LEU A 233 4.52 7.90 11.59
CA LEU A 233 3.57 7.47 12.62
C LEU A 233 2.77 6.24 12.20
N VAL A 234 2.29 6.20 10.95
CA VAL A 234 1.54 5.02 10.43
C VAL A 234 2.46 3.79 10.34
N VAL A 235 3.72 3.96 9.93
CA VAL A 235 4.70 2.87 9.95
C VAL A 235 4.93 2.37 11.38
N LEU A 236 5.01 3.27 12.37
CA LEU A 236 5.17 2.89 13.77
C LEU A 236 3.94 2.16 14.30
N SER A 237 2.75 2.67 14.00
CA SER A 237 1.46 2.03 14.31
C SER A 237 1.40 0.59 13.79
N SER A 238 1.98 0.34 12.61
CA SER A 238 1.93 -0.98 11.97
C SER A 238 2.61 -2.10 12.74
N ILE A 239 3.53 -1.78 13.66
CA ILE A 239 4.28 -2.74 14.47
C ILE A 239 3.79 -2.82 15.93
N ILE A 240 2.84 -1.97 16.34
CA ILE A 240 2.39 -1.85 17.75
C ILE A 240 1.95 -3.19 18.33
N ARG A 241 1.21 -3.99 17.57
CA ARG A 241 0.77 -5.31 18.02
C ARG A 241 1.94 -6.28 18.26
N ASN A 242 3.00 -6.17 17.47
CA ASN A 242 4.18 -7.01 17.60
C ASN A 242 5.02 -6.70 18.84
N ILE A 243 5.00 -5.44 19.29
CA ILE A 243 5.82 -4.95 20.42
C ILE A 243 5.03 -4.77 21.72
N SER A 244 3.71 -4.99 21.71
CA SER A 244 2.85 -4.89 22.90
C SER A 244 2.55 -6.26 23.51
N GLN A 245 1.87 -6.25 24.67
CA GLN A 245 1.32 -7.44 25.30
C GLN A 245 0.18 -8.07 24.51
N GLN A 246 -0.38 -7.43 23.48
CA GLN A 246 -1.40 -8.05 22.65
C GLN A 246 -0.81 -9.21 21.84
N ASP A 247 -1.55 -10.33 21.74
CA ASP A 247 -1.20 -11.40 20.81
C ASP A 247 -1.34 -10.90 19.36
N PRO A 248 -0.26 -10.89 18.55
CA PRO A 248 -0.32 -10.40 17.18
C PRO A 248 -1.08 -11.35 16.23
N THR A 249 -1.35 -12.59 16.64
CA THR A 249 -2.04 -13.61 15.84
C THR A 249 -3.55 -13.64 16.09
N ASP A 250 -4.02 -13.23 17.27
CA ASP A 250 -5.46 -13.18 17.59
C ASP A 250 -6.09 -11.90 17.01
N LEU A 251 -7.29 -11.99 16.42
CA LEU A 251 -7.99 -10.81 15.92
C LEU A 251 -8.64 -9.98 17.04
N ARG A 252 -8.84 -10.59 18.22
CA ARG A 252 -9.41 -9.94 19.40
C ARG A 252 -8.31 -9.26 20.22
N ILE A 253 -8.72 -8.32 21.06
CA ILE A 253 -7.83 -7.68 22.02
C ILE A 253 -7.61 -8.66 23.18
N ARG A 254 -6.54 -9.45 23.08
CA ARG A 254 -6.13 -10.43 24.10
C ARG A 254 -4.65 -10.33 24.35
N LYS A 255 -4.26 -10.48 25.62
CA LYS A 255 -2.86 -10.56 25.98
C LYS A 255 -2.25 -11.87 25.47
N ARG A 256 -0.96 -11.84 25.21
CA ARG A 256 -0.13 -13.03 24.94
C ARG A 256 -0.24 -14.00 26.11
N LYS A 257 -0.14 -15.29 25.82
CA LYS A 257 -0.04 -16.33 26.86
C LYS A 257 1.17 -16.12 27.76
N ILE A 258 2.30 -15.73 27.15
CA ILE A 258 3.53 -15.36 27.86
C ILE A 258 3.73 -13.87 27.60
N LEU A 259 3.69 -13.08 28.68
CA LEU A 259 3.92 -11.64 28.60
C LEU A 259 5.37 -11.37 28.22
N ILE A 260 5.59 -10.32 27.44
CA ILE A 260 6.93 -9.89 27.07
C ILE A 260 7.44 -8.88 28.09
N ASN A 261 8.74 -8.88 28.37
CA ASN A 261 9.39 -7.85 29.18
C ASN A 261 10.13 -6.82 28.32
N ASP A 262 10.41 -7.16 27.06
CA ASP A 262 11.05 -6.29 26.08
C ASP A 262 10.70 -6.73 24.64
N ALA A 263 10.98 -5.87 23.66
CA ALA A 263 10.86 -6.15 22.23
C ALA A 263 11.95 -5.42 21.42
N PRO A 264 12.33 -5.93 20.24
CA PRO A 264 13.28 -5.27 19.33
C PRO A 264 12.61 -4.12 18.55
N VAL A 265 12.12 -3.10 19.26
CA VAL A 265 11.29 -2.01 18.70
C VAL A 265 11.99 -1.29 17.54
N LEU A 266 13.23 -0.82 17.74
CA LEU A 266 13.97 -0.08 16.70
C LEU A 266 14.26 -0.95 15.47
N GLU A 267 14.63 -2.21 15.67
CA GLU A 267 14.92 -3.14 14.57
C GLU A 267 13.66 -3.41 13.73
N LEU A 268 12.54 -3.71 14.38
CA LEU A 268 11.26 -3.92 13.70
C LEU A 268 10.79 -2.67 12.98
N TYR A 269 10.98 -1.49 13.59
CA TYR A 269 10.61 -0.21 12.98
C TYR A 269 11.48 0.09 11.76
N LYS A 270 12.82 0.05 11.88
CA LYS A 270 13.77 0.27 10.78
C LYS A 270 13.52 -0.70 9.62
N LYS A 271 13.33 -1.99 9.91
CA LYS A 271 13.00 -3.01 8.90
C LYS A 271 11.69 -2.72 8.18
N THR A 272 10.64 -2.37 8.92
CA THR A 272 9.34 -2.07 8.33
C THR A 272 9.40 -0.80 7.49
N LEU A 273 10.07 0.24 8.00
CA LEU A 273 10.28 1.51 7.31
C LEU A 273 11.06 1.33 5.99
N ASP A 274 12.17 0.58 6.00
CA ASP A 274 12.94 0.26 4.79
C ASP A 274 12.09 -0.40 3.69
N ILE A 275 11.23 -1.36 4.07
CA ILE A 275 10.31 -2.02 3.13
C ILE A 275 9.36 -1.00 2.48
N GLN A 276 8.82 -0.06 3.26
CA GLN A 276 7.89 0.94 2.72
C GLN A 276 8.60 1.99 1.86
N ILE A 277 9.80 2.44 2.27
CA ILE A 277 10.64 3.36 1.50
C ILE A 277 10.93 2.77 0.12
N LYS A 278 11.38 1.51 0.06
CA LYS A 278 11.67 0.83 -1.21
C LYS A 278 10.47 0.79 -2.15
N LYS A 279 9.27 0.55 -1.62
CA LYS A 279 8.03 0.55 -2.43
C LYS A 279 7.64 1.93 -2.95
N ILE A 280 7.79 2.97 -2.12
CA ILE A 280 7.48 4.35 -2.50
C ILE A 280 8.51 4.85 -3.53
N ILE A 281 9.80 4.59 -3.33
CA ILE A 281 10.84 4.92 -4.31
C ILE A 281 10.59 4.20 -5.63
N LYS A 282 10.27 2.89 -5.60
CA LYS A 282 9.88 2.12 -6.79
C LYS A 282 8.69 2.75 -7.52
N PHE A 283 7.70 3.26 -6.78
CA PHE A 283 6.58 3.97 -7.41
C PHE A 283 7.00 5.29 -8.05
N PHE A 284 7.91 6.04 -7.44
CA PHE A 284 8.42 7.28 -8.02
C PHE A 284 9.26 7.10 -9.29
N THR A 285 9.81 5.90 -9.54
CA THR A 285 10.55 5.67 -10.79
C THR A 285 9.63 5.37 -11.98
N ILE A 286 8.39 4.94 -11.73
CA ILE A 286 7.40 4.59 -12.78
C ILE A 286 6.34 5.67 -13.02
N LYS A 287 6.26 6.69 -12.15
CA LYS A 287 5.36 7.84 -12.25
C LYS A 287 6.03 8.97 -13.00
#